data_AF-A0A2N0X736-F1
#
_entry.id   AF-A0A2N0X736-F1
#
_cell.length_a   1.000
_cell.length_b   1.000
_cell.length_c   1.000
_cell.angle_alpha   90.00
_cell.angle_beta   90.00
_cell.angle_gamma   90.00
#
_symmetry.space_group_name_H-M   'P 1'
#
loop_
_entity.id
_entity.type
_entity.pdbx_description
1 polymer ?
#
loop_
_entity_poly.entity_id
_entity_poly.type
_entity_poly.pdbx_seq_one_letter_code
_entity_poly.pdbx_strand_id
1 'polypeptide(L)'
;MTRWFAYDAAAIALFALLARVAHRSEDMPLTVGGWLGTLWPFLLGVALAWGGLALGRRSSLWGSMLAAWPCAVIVGLAIWGLRHGAVPHWSFIIVATVSSGILMAAWRAVAGRAARRARG
;
A
#
# COMPACT_ATOMS: atom_id res chain seq x y z
N MET A 1 16.82 -5.98 0.22
CA MET A 1 15.49 -5.74 0.82
C MET A 1 14.95 -4.37 0.43
N THR A 2 15.79 -3.35 0.41
CA THR A 2 15.46 -1.97 -0.02
C THR A 2 14.71 -1.88 -1.36
N ARG A 3 15.06 -2.71 -2.36
CA ARG A 3 14.32 -2.77 -3.63
C ARG A 3 12.85 -3.20 -3.49
N TRP A 4 12.53 -4.08 -2.53
CA TRP A 4 11.14 -4.53 -2.30
C TRP A 4 10.32 -3.44 -1.62
N PHE A 5 10.93 -2.66 -0.72
CA PHE A 5 10.32 -1.45 -0.18
C PHE A 5 9.93 -0.48 -1.29
N ALA A 6 10.81 -0.22 -2.26
CA ALA A 6 10.50 0.67 -3.38
C ALA A 6 9.30 0.17 -4.21
N TYR A 7 9.19 -1.15 -4.45
CA TYR A 7 8.04 -1.72 -5.16
C TYR A 7 6.74 -1.65 -4.34
N ASP A 8 6.81 -1.85 -3.03
CA ASP A 8 5.65 -1.68 -2.14
C ASP A 8 5.21 -0.21 -2.06
N ALA A 9 6.16 0.72 -1.98
CA ALA A 9 5.89 2.15 -2.03
C ALA A 9 5.24 2.55 -3.36
N ALA A 10 5.74 2.03 -4.49
CA ALA A 10 5.15 2.26 -5.81
C ALA A 10 3.75 1.65 -5.93
N ALA A 11 3.52 0.46 -5.38
CA ALA A 11 2.20 -0.17 -5.35
C ALA A 11 1.19 0.65 -4.54
N ILE A 12 1.58 1.17 -3.38
CA ILE A 12 0.72 2.05 -2.56
C ILE A 12 0.52 3.43 -3.20
N ALA A 13 1.53 3.96 -3.88
CA ALA A 13 1.43 5.18 -4.67
C ALA A 13 0.40 5.03 -5.80
N LEU A 14 0.44 3.90 -6.51
CA LEU A 14 -0.54 3.55 -7.54
C LEU A 14 -1.93 3.34 -6.95
N PHE A 15 -2.06 2.63 -5.83
CA PHE A 15 -3.32 2.49 -5.09
C PHE A 15 -3.94 3.86 -4.77
N ALA A 16 -3.17 4.76 -4.16
CA ALA A 16 -3.65 6.08 -3.77
C ALA A 16 -4.06 6.92 -4.98
N LEU A 17 -3.35 6.79 -6.11
CA LEU A 17 -3.70 7.45 -7.36
C LEU A 17 -5.04 6.93 -7.90
N LEU A 18 -5.19 5.60 -7.99
CA LEU A 18 -6.42 4.97 -8.47
C LEU A 18 -7.61 5.29 -7.56
N ALA A 19 -7.41 5.31 -6.24
CA ALA A 19 -8.44 5.72 -5.28
C ALA A 19 -8.90 7.16 -5.52
N ARG A 20 -7.95 8.09 -5.78
CA ARG A 20 -8.24 9.48 -6.12
C ARG A 20 -8.96 9.64 -7.45
N VAL A 21 -8.56 8.87 -8.46
CA VAL A 21 -9.23 8.87 -9.77
C VAL A 21 -10.66 8.36 -9.63
N ALA A 22 -10.88 7.29 -8.87
CA ALA A 22 -12.18 6.67 -8.68
C ALA A 22 -13.19 7.53 -7.90
N HIS A 23 -12.72 8.41 -7.01
CA HIS A 23 -13.56 9.26 -6.17
C HIS A 23 -13.48 10.74 -6.58
N ARG A 24 -13.08 11.02 -7.82
CA ARG A 24 -12.94 12.39 -8.31
C ARG A 24 -14.31 13.08 -8.36
N SER A 25 -14.40 14.24 -7.73
CA SER A 25 -15.57 15.12 -7.77
C SER A 25 -15.12 16.59 -7.77
N GLU A 26 -16.06 17.53 -7.82
CA GLU A 26 -15.77 18.97 -7.66
C GLU A 26 -15.10 19.25 -6.30
N ASP A 27 -15.59 18.61 -5.23
CA ASP A 27 -15.03 18.74 -3.88
C ASP A 27 -13.73 17.93 -3.66
N MET A 28 -13.47 16.95 -4.52
CA MET A 28 -12.30 16.07 -4.46
C MET A 28 -11.54 16.03 -5.79
N PRO A 29 -10.92 17.15 -6.20
CA PRO A 29 -10.22 17.21 -7.46
C PRO A 29 -8.96 16.34 -7.45
N LEU A 30 -8.59 15.83 -8.63
CA LEU A 30 -7.34 15.11 -8.84
C LEU A 30 -6.18 16.12 -8.91
N THR A 31 -5.51 16.31 -7.79
CA THR A 31 -4.31 17.15 -7.66
C THR A 31 -3.16 16.36 -7.05
N VAL A 32 -1.93 16.83 -7.24
CA VAL A 32 -0.75 16.22 -6.59
C VAL A 32 -0.90 16.25 -5.07
N GLY A 33 -1.33 17.37 -4.50
CA GLY A 33 -1.57 17.50 -3.05
C GLY A 33 -2.66 16.56 -2.53
N GLY A 34 -3.75 16.39 -3.28
CA GLY A 34 -4.80 15.42 -2.96
C GLY A 34 -4.28 13.99 -2.97
N TRP A 35 -3.55 13.61 -4.02
CA TRP A 35 -2.91 12.30 -4.12
C TRP A 35 -1.93 12.03 -2.97
N LEU A 36 -1.04 12.97 -2.67
CA LEU A 36 -0.13 12.87 -1.52
C LEU A 36 -0.91 12.74 -0.22
N GLY A 37 -1.99 13.50 -0.06
CA GLY A 37 -2.90 13.45 1.08
C GLY A 37 -3.59 12.10 1.29
N THR A 38 -3.74 11.30 0.24
CA THR A 38 -4.23 9.91 0.29
C THR A 38 -3.09 8.90 0.45
N LEU A 39 -1.92 9.17 -0.15
CA LEU A 39 -0.77 8.28 -0.18
C LEU A 39 -0.05 8.20 1.17
N TRP A 40 0.30 9.34 1.77
CA TRP A 40 1.22 9.38 2.90
C TRP A 40 0.79 8.52 4.12
N PRO A 41 -0.51 8.40 4.48
CA PRO A 41 -0.92 7.56 5.61
C PRO A 41 -0.61 6.08 5.39
N PHE A 42 -0.88 5.56 4.19
CA PHE A 42 -0.60 4.17 3.84
C PHE A 42 0.90 3.95 3.65
N LEU A 43 1.60 4.91 3.05
CA LEU A 43 3.04 4.85 2.88
C LEU A 43 3.78 4.83 4.23
N LEU A 44 3.27 5.57 5.23
CA LEU A 44 3.79 5.51 6.59
C LEU A 44 3.66 4.09 7.17
N GLY A 45 2.52 3.42 6.99
CA GLY A 45 2.35 2.03 7.41
C GLY A 45 3.34 1.07 6.74
N VAL A 46 3.61 1.24 5.44
CA VAL A 46 4.67 0.51 4.73
C VAL A 46 6.05 0.80 5.34
N ALA A 47 6.37 2.08 5.57
CA ALA A 47 7.66 2.47 6.14
C ALA A 47 7.89 1.90 7.55
N LEU A 48 6.86 1.91 8.40
CA LEU A 48 6.90 1.32 9.75
C LEU A 48 7.17 -0.18 9.69
N ALA A 49 6.45 -0.91 8.84
CA ALA A 49 6.67 -2.35 8.67
C ALA A 49 8.09 -2.67 8.17
N TRP A 50 8.58 -1.91 7.19
CA TRP A 50 9.92 -2.09 6.64
C TRP A 50 11.02 -1.68 7.63
N GLY A 51 10.78 -0.69 8.49
CA GLY A 51 11.65 -0.36 9.62
C GLY A 51 11.78 -1.54 10.58
N GLY A 52 10.66 -2.17 10.96
CA GLY A 52 10.66 -3.39 11.77
C GLY A 52 11.38 -4.56 11.09
N LEU A 53 11.12 -4.79 9.80
CA LEU A 53 11.78 -5.84 9.01
C LEU A 53 13.29 -5.61 8.87
N ALA A 54 13.76 -4.36 8.82
CA ALA A 54 15.17 -4.02 8.74
C ALA A 54 15.92 -4.32 10.04
N LEU A 55 15.23 -4.26 11.19
CA LEU A 55 15.77 -4.62 12.51
C LEU A 55 15.70 -6.12 12.82
N GLY A 56 14.91 -6.87 12.05
CA GLY A 56 14.67 -8.30 12.24
C GLY A 56 15.49 -9.22 11.33
N ARG A 57 15.12 -10.51 11.30
CA ARG A 57 15.72 -11.51 10.40
C ARG A 57 15.21 -11.33 8.97
N ARG A 58 15.98 -11.83 7.98
CA ARG A 58 15.57 -11.86 6.57
C ARG A 58 14.20 -12.51 6.40
N SER A 59 13.22 -11.73 5.99
CA SER A 59 11.91 -12.20 5.53
C SER A 59 11.94 -12.67 4.07
N SER A 60 11.07 -13.64 3.75
CA SER A 60 10.84 -14.07 2.37
C SER A 60 10.09 -13.00 1.58
N LEU A 61 10.02 -13.14 0.25
CA LEU A 61 9.29 -12.21 -0.62
C LEU A 61 7.83 -12.03 -0.16
N TRP A 62 7.15 -13.15 0.11
CA TRP A 62 5.77 -13.16 0.58
C TRP A 62 5.65 -12.86 2.08
N GLY A 63 6.63 -13.27 2.90
CA GLY A 63 6.67 -12.91 4.32
C GLY A 63 6.74 -11.40 4.54
N SER A 64 7.50 -10.68 3.70
CA SER A 64 7.56 -9.21 3.76
C SER A 64 6.22 -8.56 3.40
N MET A 65 5.44 -9.17 2.50
CA MET A 65 4.09 -8.69 2.15
C MET A 65 3.14 -8.82 3.34
N LEU A 66 3.15 -9.99 4.00
CA LEU A 66 2.28 -10.27 5.13
C LEU A 66 2.57 -9.36 6.33
N ALA A 67 3.77 -8.80 6.43
CA ALA A 67 4.08 -7.76 7.39
C ALA A 67 3.65 -6.35 6.89
N ALA A 68 4.04 -5.98 5.67
CA ALA A 68 3.85 -4.61 5.18
C ALA A 68 2.40 -4.25 4.85
N TRP A 69 1.63 -5.18 4.29
CA TRP A 69 0.27 -4.89 3.83
C TRP A 69 -0.71 -4.61 4.97
N PRO A 70 -0.79 -5.43 6.04
CA PRO A 70 -1.65 -5.10 7.18
C PRO A 70 -1.26 -3.78 7.84
N CYS A 71 0.03 -3.50 8.00
CA CYS A 71 0.50 -2.23 8.54
C CYS A 71 0.07 -1.04 7.67
N ALA A 72 0.20 -1.13 6.34
CA ALA A 72 -0.24 -0.09 5.42
C ALA A 72 -1.74 0.22 5.57
N VAL A 73 -2.57 -0.82 5.61
CA VAL A 73 -4.03 -0.69 5.74
C VAL A 73 -4.43 -0.14 7.10
N ILE A 74 -3.92 -0.72 8.19
CA ILE A 74 -4.25 -0.32 9.56
C ILE A 74 -3.85 1.13 9.80
N VAL A 75 -2.60 1.50 9.49
CA VAL A 75 -2.11 2.87 9.70
C VAL A 75 -2.83 3.85 8.78
N GLY A 76 -3.02 3.49 7.51
CA GLY A 76 -3.71 4.34 6.54
C GLY A 76 -5.15 4.66 6.94
N LEU A 77 -5.93 3.64 7.31
CA LEU A 77 -7.32 3.79 7.72
C LEU A 77 -7.46 4.41 9.12
N ALA A 78 -6.53 4.15 10.04
CA ALA A 78 -6.52 4.80 11.35
C ALA A 78 -6.30 6.31 11.22
N ILE A 79 -5.28 6.73 10.45
CA ILE A 79 -5.01 8.14 10.20
C ILE A 79 -6.16 8.79 9.42
N TRP A 80 -6.75 8.07 8.46
CA TRP A 80 -7.96 8.54 7.80
C TRP A 80 -9.06 8.82 8.82
N GLY A 81 -9.31 7.91 9.75
CA GLY A 81 -10.36 8.06 10.76
C GLY A 81 -10.11 9.23 11.70
N LEU A 82 -8.86 9.40 12.15
CA LEU A 82 -8.45 10.54 12.96
C LEU A 82 -8.65 11.88 12.22
N ARG A 83 -8.34 11.94 10.92
CA ARG A 83 -8.49 13.18 10.12
C ARG A 83 -9.94 13.57 9.86
N HIS A 84 -10.86 12.61 9.88
CA HIS A 84 -12.28 12.84 9.58
C HIS A 84 -13.19 12.76 10.81
N GLY A 85 -12.64 12.39 11.98
CA GLY A 85 -13.42 12.22 13.21
C GLY A 85 -14.47 11.10 13.11
N ALA A 86 -14.25 10.10 12.25
CA ALA A 86 -15.23 9.06 11.95
C ALA A 86 -14.57 7.73 11.58
N VAL A 87 -15.32 6.63 11.71
CA VAL A 87 -14.91 5.34 11.13
C VAL A 87 -15.20 5.36 9.63
N PRO A 88 -14.25 4.95 8.77
CA PRO A 88 -14.50 4.91 7.34
C PRO A 88 -15.65 3.96 7.00
N HIS A 89 -16.42 4.32 5.97
CA HIS A 89 -17.50 3.47 5.50
C HIS A 89 -16.96 2.06 5.17
N TRP A 90 -17.69 1.02 5.56
CA TRP A 90 -17.21 -0.37 5.48
C TRP A 90 -16.78 -0.77 4.05
N SER A 91 -17.49 -0.30 3.03
CA SER A 91 -17.13 -0.55 1.63
C SER A 91 -15.78 0.06 1.28
N PHE A 92 -15.46 1.26 1.78
CA PHE A 92 -14.15 1.88 1.57
C PHE A 92 -13.05 1.08 2.26
N ILE A 93 -13.29 0.57 3.47
CA ILE A 93 -12.34 -0.30 4.19
C ILE A 93 -12.03 -1.54 3.35
N ILE A 94 -13.04 -2.24 2.85
CA ILE A 94 -12.88 -3.45 2.04
C ILE A 94 -12.13 -3.14 0.75
N VAL A 95 -12.59 -2.13 -0.01
CA VAL A 95 -11.99 -1.79 -1.31
C VAL A 95 -10.54 -1.33 -1.14
N ALA A 96 -10.23 -0.50 -0.13
CA ALA A 96 -8.86 -0.07 0.16
C ALA A 96 -7.96 -1.25 0.53
N THR A 97 -8.45 -2.16 1.36
CA THR A 97 -7.72 -3.35 1.80
C THR A 97 -7.41 -4.29 0.64
N VAL A 98 -8.42 -4.62 -0.17
CA VAL A 98 -8.30 -5.56 -1.28
C VAL A 98 -7.46 -4.97 -2.42
N SER A 99 -7.72 -3.73 -2.84
CA SER A 99 -6.99 -3.11 -3.95
C SER A 99 -5.51 -2.90 -3.64
N SER A 100 -5.16 -2.43 -2.44
CA SER A 100 -3.76 -2.32 -2.00
C SER A 100 -3.10 -3.69 -1.91
N GLY A 101 -3.80 -4.70 -1.39
CA GLY A 101 -3.32 -6.08 -1.31
C GLY A 101 -3.03 -6.68 -2.69
N ILE A 102 -3.93 -6.50 -3.66
CA ILE A 102 -3.74 -6.95 -5.05
C ILE A 102 -2.51 -6.29 -5.66
N LEU A 103 -2.35 -4.97 -5.52
CA LEU A 103 -1.22 -4.25 -6.12
C LEU A 103 0.13 -4.66 -5.51
N MET A 104 0.18 -4.83 -4.18
CA MET A 104 1.37 -5.33 -3.49
C MET A 104 1.67 -6.80 -3.85
N ALA A 105 0.65 -7.63 -4.08
CA ALA A 105 0.83 -9.02 -4.51
C ALA A 105 1.26 -9.12 -5.98
N ALA A 106 0.75 -8.24 -6.85
CA ALA A 106 0.93 -8.31 -8.29
C ALA A 106 2.40 -8.26 -8.70
N TRP A 107 3.18 -7.31 -8.17
CA TRP A 107 4.60 -7.21 -8.51
C TRP A 107 5.40 -8.44 -8.03
N ARG A 108 5.02 -9.02 -6.88
CA ARG A 108 5.63 -10.25 -6.36
C ARG A 108 5.33 -11.44 -7.26
N ALA A 109 4.11 -11.55 -7.76
CA ALA A 109 3.72 -12.59 -8.70
C ALA A 109 4.52 -12.49 -10.01
N VAL A 110 4.70 -11.27 -10.54
CA VAL A 110 5.53 -11.00 -11.73
C VAL A 110 7.00 -11.36 -11.47
N ALA A 111 7.57 -10.91 -10.35
CA ALA A 111 8.96 -11.23 -9.99
C ALA A 111 9.18 -12.75 -9.83
N GLY A 112 8.23 -13.45 -9.22
CA GLY A 112 8.28 -14.91 -9.08
C GLY A 112 8.21 -15.64 -10.43
N ARG A 113 7.40 -15.17 -11.37
CA ARG A 113 7.33 -15.73 -12.73
C ARG A 113 8.62 -15.48 -13.52
N ALA A 114 9.16 -14.26 -13.46
CA ALA A 114 10.42 -13.92 -14.12
C ALA A 114 11.59 -14.77 -13.60
N ALA A 115 11.67 -14.98 -12.28
CA ALA A 115 12.71 -15.80 -11.67
C ALA A 115 12.61 -17.29 -12.01
N ARG A 116 11.41 -17.80 -12.34
CA ARG A 116 11.24 -19.18 -12.82
C ARG A 116 11.68 -19.32 -14.28
N ARG A 117 11.32 -18.37 -15.14
CA ARG A 117 11.73 -18.35 -16.55
C ARG A 117 13.25 -18.24 -16.74
N ALA A 118 13.96 -17.58 -15.82
CA ALA A 118 15.40 -17.46 -15.89
C ALA A 118 16.17 -18.73 -15.44
N ARG A 119 15.47 -19.74 -14.91
CA ARG A 119 16.07 -21.00 -14.39
C ARG A 119 15.77 -22.23 -15.24
N GLY A 120 14.85 -22.13 -16.20
CA GLY A 120 14.52 -23.19 -17.16
C GLY A 120 14.99 -22.77 -18.54
#